data_AF-A0A2U1MHQ0-F1
#
_entry.id   AF-A0A2U1MHQ0-F1
#
_cell.length_a   1.000
_cell.length_b   1.000
_cell.length_c   1.000
_cell.angle_alpha   90.00
_cell.angle_beta   90.00
_cell.angle_gamma   90.00
#
_symmetry.space_group_name_H-M   'P 1'
#
loop_
_entity.id
_entity.type
_entity.pdbx_description
1 polymer ?
#
loop_
_entity_poly.entity_id
_entity_poly.type
_entity_poly.pdbx_seq_one_letter_code
_entity_poly.pdbx_strand_id
1 'polypeptide(L)'
;MGASLFCRLSKAHPHAISALQSQYRMCATITELSNAFTYGDRLRCDSPNVVDAKLEYTSSTYLSSWLKKVVTTFNYNQREIGYEKYILKP
;
A
#
# COMPACT_ATOMS: atom_id res chain seq x y z
N MET A 1 -15.10 15.12 25.44
CA MET A 1 -16.16 14.38 24.71
C MET A 1 -15.68 14.06 23.30
N GLY A 2 -15.05 12.90 23.07
CA GLY A 2 -14.42 12.57 21.77
C GLY A 2 -14.77 11.20 21.19
N ALA A 3 -15.61 10.41 21.87
CA ALA A 3 -15.99 9.09 21.38
C ALA A 3 -17.27 9.20 20.55
N SER A 4 -17.19 8.82 19.27
CA SER A 4 -18.36 8.70 18.40
C SER A 4 -19.32 7.62 18.89
N LEU A 5 -20.58 7.71 18.49
CA LEU A 5 -21.57 6.66 18.76
C LEU A 5 -21.12 5.30 18.21
N PHE A 6 -20.57 5.29 16.99
CA PHE A 6 -20.00 4.09 16.38
C PHE A 6 -18.93 3.45 17.27
N CYS A 7 -18.00 4.23 17.82
CA CYS A 7 -16.94 3.73 18.70
C CYS A 7 -17.49 3.11 20.00
N ARG A 8 -18.58 3.66 20.54
CA ARG A 8 -19.22 3.11 21.74
C ARG A 8 -19.94 1.79 21.44
N LEU A 9 -20.71 1.77 20.35
CA LEU A 9 -21.47 0.58 19.94
C LEU A 9 -20.55 -0.54 19.47
N SER A 10 -19.48 -0.22 18.76
CA SER A 10 -18.51 -1.22 18.28
C SER A 10 -17.84 -1.97 19.44
N LYS A 11 -17.55 -1.28 20.53
CA LYS A 11 -16.98 -1.88 21.75
C LYS A 11 -18.01 -2.70 22.53
N ALA A 12 -19.25 -2.21 22.64
CA ALA A 12 -20.31 -2.88 23.39
C ALA A 12 -20.89 -4.12 22.66
N HIS A 13 -20.96 -4.08 21.33
CA HIS A 13 -21.54 -5.13 20.50
C HIS A 13 -20.61 -5.49 19.31
N PRO A 14 -19.46 -6.15 19.54
CA PRO A 14 -18.51 -6.46 18.47
C PRO A 14 -19.07 -7.35 17.36
N HIS A 15 -20.03 -8.22 17.70
CA HIS A 15 -20.72 -9.12 16.76
C HIS A 15 -21.62 -8.39 15.75
N ALA A 16 -22.01 -7.15 16.02
CA ALA A 16 -22.81 -6.33 15.12
C ALA A 16 -21.96 -5.61 14.05
N ILE A 17 -20.63 -5.73 14.10
CA ILE A 17 -19.71 -5.10 13.16
C ILE A 17 -19.32 -6.09 12.07
N SER A 18 -19.43 -5.65 10.82
CA SER A 18 -18.77 -6.31 9.70
C SER A 18 -17.65 -5.41 9.18
N ALA A 19 -16.40 -5.91 9.24
CA ALA A 19 -15.24 -5.18 8.72
C ALA A 19 -15.01 -5.54 7.26
N LEU A 20 -15.01 -4.53 6.38
CA LEU A 20 -14.66 -4.72 4.98
C LEU A 20 -13.15 -4.95 4.85
N GLN A 21 -12.77 -6.05 4.22
CA GLN A 21 -11.36 -6.45 4.07
C GLN A 21 -10.81 -6.14 2.68
N SER A 22 -11.62 -6.24 1.63
CA SER A 22 -11.18 -5.94 0.26
C SER A 22 -11.04 -4.43 0.04
N GLN A 23 -9.87 -4.01 -0.45
CA GLN A 23 -9.58 -2.63 -0.82
C GLN A 23 -9.06 -2.55 -2.27
N TYR A 24 -9.31 -1.40 -2.91
CA TYR A 24 -9.11 -1.19 -4.35
C TYR A 24 -8.35 0.11 -4.67
N ARG A 25 -7.70 0.75 -3.68
CA ARG A 25 -7.07 2.07 -3.85
C ARG A 25 -5.55 2.03 -3.72
N MET A 26 -5.04 1.32 -2.74
CA MET A 26 -3.62 1.30 -2.39
C MET A 26 -2.93 0.12 -3.06
N CYS A 27 -1.73 0.33 -3.61
CA CYS A 27 -0.91 -0.78 -4.07
C CYS A 27 -0.47 -1.67 -2.91
N ALA A 28 0.08 -2.85 -3.22
CA ALA A 28 0.43 -3.85 -2.22
C ALA A 28 1.35 -3.29 -1.13
N THR A 29 2.42 -2.59 -1.52
CA THR A 29 3.40 -2.04 -0.58
C THR A 29 2.78 -1.01 0.38
N ILE A 30 1.88 -0.16 -0.09
CA ILE A 30 1.19 0.83 0.76
C ILE A 30 0.18 0.13 1.69
N THR A 31 -0.47 -0.92 1.20
CA THR A 31 -1.43 -1.71 1.97
C THR A 31 -0.73 -2.49 3.09
N GLU A 32 0.42 -3.10 2.81
CA GLU A 32 1.26 -3.79 3.78
C GLU A 32 1.69 -2.84 4.91
N LEU A 33 2.17 -1.65 4.56
CA LEU A 33 2.50 -0.62 5.54
C LEU A 33 1.29 -0.27 6.41
N SER A 34 0.13 -0.05 5.79
CA SER A 34 -1.09 0.30 6.51
C SER A 34 -1.58 -0.83 7.42
N ASN A 35 -1.42 -2.08 6.99
CA ASN A 35 -1.73 -3.28 7.76
C ASN A 35 -0.81 -3.40 8.98
N ALA A 36 0.49 -3.17 8.83
CA ALA A 36 1.44 -3.23 9.94
C ALA A 36 1.12 -2.23 11.07
N PHE A 37 0.62 -1.04 10.72
CA PHE A 37 0.38 0.02 11.71
C PHE A 37 -1.06 0.11 12.22
N THR A 38 -2.06 -0.08 11.36
CA THR A 38 -3.46 0.27 11.69
C THR A 38 -4.41 -0.91 11.62
N TYR A 39 -4.28 -1.76 10.59
CA TYR A 39 -5.33 -2.74 10.27
C TYR A 39 -5.02 -4.18 10.68
N GLY A 40 -3.80 -4.49 11.11
CA GLY A 40 -3.39 -5.81 11.59
C GLY A 40 -3.62 -6.92 10.57
N ASP A 41 -3.09 -6.73 9.35
CA ASP A 41 -3.19 -7.67 8.21
C ASP A 41 -4.61 -8.00 7.71
N ARG A 42 -5.60 -7.19 8.08
CA ARG A 42 -7.01 -7.41 7.69
C ARG A 42 -7.34 -6.89 6.29
N LEU A 43 -6.61 -5.90 5.76
CA LEU A 43 -6.86 -5.37 4.43
C LEU A 43 -6.22 -6.24 3.35
N ARG A 44 -6.95 -6.48 2.27
CA ARG A 44 -6.52 -7.29 1.11
C ARG A 44 -6.66 -6.47 -0.17
N CYS A 45 -5.63 -6.46 -1.01
CA CYS A 45 -5.70 -5.90 -2.35
C CYS A 45 -6.43 -6.89 -3.27
N ASP A 46 -7.64 -6.55 -3.69
CA ASP A 46 -8.52 -7.47 -4.42
C ASP A 46 -8.63 -7.12 -5.92
N SER A 47 -7.71 -6.29 -6.42
CA SER A 47 -7.61 -5.93 -7.84
C SER A 47 -6.15 -6.04 -8.31
N PRO A 48 -5.86 -6.91 -9.31
CA PRO A 48 -4.50 -7.07 -9.85
C PRO A 48 -3.92 -5.74 -10.37
N ASN A 49 -4.76 -4.91 -10.99
CA ASN A 49 -4.35 -3.61 -11.54
C ASN A 49 -3.91 -2.63 -10.43
N VAL A 50 -4.44 -2.80 -9.22
CA VAL A 50 -4.14 -1.95 -8.07
C VAL A 50 -2.90 -2.45 -7.34
N VAL A 51 -2.73 -3.78 -7.22
CA VAL A 51 -1.61 -4.43 -6.51
C VAL A 51 -0.26 -3.88 -6.96
N ASP A 52 -0.05 -3.79 -8.27
CA ASP A 52 1.20 -3.34 -8.88
C ASP A 52 1.16 -1.88 -9.39
N ALA A 53 0.11 -1.14 -9.04
CA ALA A 53 -0.05 0.25 -9.47
C ALA A 53 1.14 1.11 -9.00
N LYS A 54 1.74 1.82 -9.95
CA LYS A 54 2.82 2.77 -9.70
C LYS A 54 2.38 4.15 -10.16
N LEU A 55 2.99 5.19 -9.59
CA LEU A 55 2.77 6.55 -10.03
C LEU A 55 3.26 6.70 -11.47
N GLU A 56 2.35 6.93 -12.40
CA GLU A 56 2.69 7.33 -13.75
C GLU A 56 3.10 8.79 -13.74
N TYR A 57 4.35 9.03 -14.13
CA TYR A 57 4.89 10.38 -14.23
C TYR A 57 5.36 10.62 -15.66
N THR A 58 4.57 11.36 -16.43
CA THR A 58 4.95 11.87 -17.74
C THR A 58 5.67 13.21 -17.52
N SER A 59 7.00 13.22 -17.64
CA SER A 59 7.77 14.43 -17.36
C SER A 59 7.40 15.54 -18.35
N SER A 60 6.95 16.69 -17.84
CA SER A 60 7.07 17.95 -18.55
C SER A 60 8.48 18.49 -18.27
N THR A 61 9.41 18.25 -19.20
CA THR A 61 10.72 18.88 -19.47
C THR A 61 11.69 19.32 -18.34
N TYR A 62 11.30 19.38 -17.07
CA TYR A 62 12.12 19.87 -15.96
C TYR A 62 11.84 19.11 -14.66
N LEU A 63 12.56 18.00 -14.44
CA LEU A 63 12.62 17.38 -13.11
C LEU A 63 13.53 18.22 -12.20
N SER A 64 13.03 18.56 -11.01
CA SER A 64 13.87 19.09 -9.94
C SER A 64 14.99 18.10 -9.57
N SER A 65 16.12 18.60 -9.07
CA SER A 65 17.27 17.76 -8.72
C SER A 65 16.95 16.70 -7.65
N TRP A 66 16.05 17.00 -6.72
CA TRP A 66 15.61 16.06 -5.69
C TRP A 66 14.74 14.94 -6.26
N LEU A 67 13.83 15.25 -7.20
CA LEU A 67 13.01 14.24 -7.87
C LEU A 67 13.88 13.29 -8.70
N LYS A 68 14.92 13.80 -9.37
CA LYS A 68 15.85 12.96 -10.14
C LYS A 68 16.49 11.92 -9.23
N LYS A 69 16.96 12.33 -8.04
CA LYS A 69 17.55 11.41 -7.06
C LYS A 69 16.56 10.32 -6.67
N VAL A 70 15.33 10.69 -6.28
CA VAL A 70 14.30 9.73 -5.86
C VAL A 70 13.96 8.73 -6.96
N VAL A 71 13.73 9.21 -8.19
CA VAL A 71 13.41 8.34 -9.34
C VAL A 71 14.59 7.41 -9.65
N THR A 72 15.83 7.90 -9.60
CA THR A 72 17.01 7.08 -9.90
C THR A 72 17.23 6.01 -8.83
N THR A 73 17.10 6.36 -7.55
CA THR A 73 17.21 5.43 -6.42
C THR A 73 16.12 4.36 -6.47
N PHE A 74 14.88 4.74 -6.76
CA PHE A 74 13.77 3.79 -6.90
C PHE A 74 14.00 2.80 -8.04
N ASN A 75 14.50 3.26 -9.19
CA ASN A 75 14.81 2.40 -10.34
C ASN A 75 16.00 1.46 -10.09
N TYR A 76 16.97 1.84 -9.26
CA TYR A 76 18.08 0.97 -8.86
C TYR A 76 17.58 -0.17 -7.96
N ASN A 77 16.80 0.18 -6.92
CA ASN A 77 16.25 -0.81 -5.98
C ASN A 77 15.30 -1.79 -6.67
N GLN A 78 14.54 -1.35 -7.67
CA GLN A 78 13.68 -2.25 -8.46
C GLN A 78 14.47 -3.24 -9.32
N ARG A 79 15.68 -2.88 -9.78
CA ARG A 79 16.55 -3.82 -10.49
C ARG A 79 17.06 -4.91 -9.57
N GLU A 80 17.46 -4.59 -8.34
CA GLU A 80 17.93 -5.59 -7.38
C GLU A 80 16.85 -6.61 -6.98
N ILE A 81 15.61 -6.15 -6.76
CA ILE A 81 14.46 -7.05 -6.52
C ILE A 81 14.12 -7.89 -7.77
N GLY A 82 14.42 -7.37 -8.96
CA GLY A 82 14.32 -8.11 -10.22
C GLY A 82 15.30 -9.27 -10.29
N TYR A 83 16.54 -9.11 -9.83
CA TYR A 83 17.55 -10.18 -9.81
C TYR A 83 17.27 -11.25 -8.75
N GLU A 84 16.65 -10.89 -7.62
CA GLU A 84 16.24 -11.86 -6.59
C GLU A 84 15.17 -12.84 -7.08
N LYS A 85 14.28 -12.42 -8.00
CA LYS A 85 13.32 -13.30 -8.68
C LYS A 85 13.95 -14.32 -9.64
N TYR A 86 15.21 -14.14 -10.04
CA TYR A 86 15.93 -15.06 -10.93
C TYR A 86 16.95 -15.95 -10.21
N ILE A 87 17.20 -15.73 -8.91
CA ILE A 87 18.18 -16.50 -8.11
C ILE A 87 17.49 -17.56 -7.23
N LEU A 88 16.19 -17.45 -6.99
CA LEU A 88 15.40 -18.44 -6.24
C LEU A 88 14.37 -19.15 -7.15
N LYS A 89 14.86 -19.96 -8.08
CA LYS A 89 14.12 -21.13 -8.57
C LYS A 89 15.02 -22.36 -8.37
N PRO A 90 14.55 -23.44 -7.72
CA PRO A 90 15.24 -24.72 -7.75
C PRO A 90 15.26 -25.29 -9.19
#